data_AF-A0A939KTV8-F1
#
_entry.id   AF-A0A939KTV8-F1
#
_cell.length_a   1.000
_cell.length_b   1.000
_cell.length_c   1.000
_cell.angle_alpha   90.00
_cell.angle_beta   90.00
_cell.angle_gamma   90.00
#
_symmetry.space_group_name_H-M   'P 1'
#
loop_
_entity.id
_entity.type
_entity.pdbx_description
1 polymer ?
#
loop_
_entity_poly.entity_id
_entity_poly.type
_entity_poly.pdbx_seq_one_letter_code
_entity_poly.pdbx_strand_id
1 'polypeptide(L)'
;MQTQEIITNPISTTSKVREQIRQEIEKAPDEILESALEYILFLKSRYADSLMAKQTPSTGASILKTLERIGTWEGDDFDECLELVHTSRSKLYVTIDENEAEDAE
;
A
#
# COMPACT_ATOMS: atom_id res chain seq x y z
N MET A 1 -41.95 34.13 5.51
CA MET A 1 -41.44 33.41 4.33
C MET A 1 -40.88 32.09 4.82
N GLN A 2 -41.36 30.97 4.29
CA GLN A 2 -41.06 29.61 4.76
C GLN A 2 -39.65 29.19 4.32
N THR A 3 -38.81 28.78 5.28
CA THR A 3 -37.53 28.10 5.03
C THR A 3 -37.81 26.66 4.62
N GLN A 4 -37.50 26.32 3.37
CA GLN A 4 -37.58 24.94 2.89
C GLN A 4 -36.37 24.16 3.38
N GLU A 5 -36.61 23.10 4.14
CA GLU A 5 -35.59 22.16 4.58
C GLU A 5 -35.14 21.29 3.40
N ILE A 6 -33.84 21.32 3.11
CA ILE A 6 -33.21 20.48 2.09
C ILE A 6 -33.00 19.10 2.70
N ILE A 7 -33.96 18.21 2.49
CA ILE A 7 -33.79 16.78 2.76
C ILE A 7 -32.96 16.20 1.61
N THR A 8 -31.64 16.10 1.80
CA THR A 8 -30.76 15.35 0.89
C THR A 8 -31.06 13.86 0.99
N ASN A 9 -31.72 13.33 -0.03
CA ASN A 9 -32.00 11.91 -0.19
C ASN A 9 -30.81 11.21 -0.91
N PRO A 10 -30.16 10.19 -0.32
CA PRO A 10 -28.97 9.53 -0.90
C PRO A 10 -29.25 8.65 -2.13
N ILE A 11 -30.52 8.51 -2.54
CA ILE A 11 -30.94 7.58 -3.60
C ILE A 11 -30.65 8.14 -5.02
N SER A 12 -30.64 9.46 -5.19
CA SER A 12 -30.49 10.12 -6.50
C SER A 12 -29.09 9.99 -7.11
N THR A 13 -28.04 9.86 -6.29
CA THR A 13 -26.65 9.79 -6.76
C THR A 13 -26.30 8.47 -7.45
N THR A 14 -26.92 7.36 -7.06
CA THR A 14 -26.62 6.02 -7.61
C THR A 14 -27.03 5.87 -9.08
N SER A 15 -28.14 6.48 -9.48
CA SER A 15 -28.65 6.46 -10.86
C SER A 15 -27.74 7.27 -11.80
N LYS A 16 -27.26 8.43 -11.33
CA LYS A 16 -26.43 9.34 -12.12
C LYS A 16 -25.05 8.75 -12.47
N VAL A 17 -24.41 8.06 -11.52
CA VAL A 17 -23.08 7.46 -11.74
C VAL A 17 -23.14 6.31 -12.76
N ARG A 18 -24.17 5.45 -12.67
CA ARG A 18 -24.34 4.32 -13.58
C ARG A 18 -24.56 4.77 -15.03
N GLU A 19 -25.36 5.82 -15.22
CA GLU A 19 -25.65 6.35 -16.56
C GLU A 19 -24.41 6.98 -17.19
N GLN A 20 -23.64 7.73 -16.41
CA GLN A 20 -22.39 8.33 -16.88
C GLN A 20 -21.36 7.28 -17.32
N ILE A 21 -21.26 6.16 -16.60
CA ILE A 21 -20.39 5.04 -16.98
C ILE A 21 -20.85 4.42 -18.30
N ARG A 22 -22.16 4.24 -18.54
CA ARG A 22 -22.66 3.73 -19.84
C ARG A 22 -22.27 4.64 -21.00
N GLN A 23 -22.46 5.95 -20.84
CA GLN A 23 -22.16 6.91 -21.90
C GLN A 23 -20.67 6.98 -22.23
N GLU A 24 -19.81 6.81 -21.24
CA GLU A 24 -18.36 6.79 -21.44
C GLU A 24 -17.89 5.49 -22.11
N ILE A 25 -18.49 4.35 -21.74
CA ILE A 25 -18.22 3.04 -22.37
C ILE A 25 -18.58 3.05 -23.86
N GLU A 26 -19.70 3.67 -24.24
CA GLU A 26 -20.13 3.74 -25.66
C GLU A 26 -19.22 4.63 -26.52
N LYS A 27 -18.47 5.56 -25.91
CA LYS A 27 -17.59 6.51 -26.61
C LYS A 27 -16.12 6.12 -26.57
N ALA A 28 -15.73 5.21 -25.69
CA ALA A 28 -14.34 4.81 -25.49
C ALA A 28 -13.88 3.79 -26.55
N PRO A 29 -12.62 3.86 -27.01
CA PRO A 29 -12.00 2.85 -27.86
C PRO A 29 -11.71 1.56 -27.07
N ASP A 30 -11.64 0.43 -27.78
CA ASP A 30 -11.51 -0.92 -27.23
C ASP A 30 -10.30 -1.09 -26.27
N GLU A 31 -9.18 -0.42 -26.54
CA GLU A 31 -7.98 -0.45 -25.68
C GLU A 31 -8.23 0.10 -24.26
N ILE A 32 -9.06 1.13 -24.15
CA ILE A 32 -9.44 1.73 -22.86
C ILE A 32 -10.53 0.89 -22.20
N LEU A 33 -11.41 0.27 -22.99
CA LEU A 33 -12.46 -0.62 -22.48
C LEU A 33 -11.89 -1.88 -21.82
N GLU A 34 -10.81 -2.44 -22.35
CA GLU A 34 -10.12 -3.60 -21.75
C GLU A 34 -9.55 -3.25 -20.37
N SER A 35 -8.84 -2.12 -20.27
CA SER A 35 -8.30 -1.61 -19.01
C SER A 35 -9.41 -1.29 -17.98
N ALA A 36 -10.51 -0.69 -18.44
CA ALA A 36 -11.66 -0.39 -17.59
C ALA A 36 -12.34 -1.66 -17.07
N LEU A 37 -12.45 -2.70 -17.91
CA LEU A 37 -13.02 -3.99 -17.54
C LEU A 37 -12.15 -4.69 -16.49
N GLU A 38 -10.83 -4.74 -16.68
CA GLU A 38 -9.90 -5.28 -15.70
C GLU A 38 -10.07 -4.59 -14.34
N TYR A 39 -10.13 -3.25 -14.35
CA TYR A 39 -10.29 -2.47 -13.14
C TYR A 39 -11.64 -2.72 -12.44
N ILE A 40 -12.74 -2.84 -13.20
CA ILE A 40 -14.05 -3.17 -12.64
C ILE A 40 -14.07 -4.58 -12.04
N LEU A 41 -13.43 -5.55 -12.69
CA LEU A 41 -13.28 -6.91 -12.15
C LEU A 41 -12.45 -6.92 -10.87
N PHE A 42 -11.34 -6.18 -10.85
CA PHE A 42 -10.52 -5.98 -9.67
C PHE A 42 -11.34 -5.38 -8.51
N LEU A 43 -12.11 -4.32 -8.77
CA LEU A 43 -12.99 -3.71 -7.77
C LEU A 43 -14.06 -4.69 -7.27
N LYS A 44 -14.62 -5.52 -8.15
CA LYS A 44 -15.60 -6.55 -7.77
C LYS A 44 -14.99 -7.62 -6.88
N SER A 45 -13.78 -8.08 -7.20
CA SER A 45 -13.02 -9.03 -6.37
C SER A 45 -12.75 -8.43 -5.00
N ARG A 46 -12.21 -7.21 -4.95
CA ARG A 46 -11.90 -6.53 -3.69
C ARG A 46 -13.13 -6.20 -2.86
N TYR A 47 -14.26 -5.87 -3.50
CA TYR A 47 -15.52 -5.65 -2.79
C TYR A 47 -16.04 -6.94 -2.16
N ALA A 48 -15.96 -8.07 -2.87
CA ALA A 48 -16.29 -9.37 -2.31
C ALA A 48 -15.38 -9.74 -1.13
N ASP A 49 -14.07 -9.52 -1.28
CA ASP A 49 -13.08 -9.76 -0.22
C ASP A 49 -13.31 -8.83 0.98
N SER A 50 -13.65 -7.56 0.76
CA SER A 50 -13.97 -6.58 1.80
C SER A 50 -15.26 -6.91 2.55
N LEU A 51 -16.28 -7.43 1.84
CA LEU A 51 -17.52 -7.89 2.45
C LEU A 51 -17.30 -9.16 3.29
N MET A 52 -16.39 -10.03 2.86
CA MET A 52 -15.93 -11.20 3.61
C MET A 52 -14.98 -10.85 4.77
N ALA A 53 -14.17 -9.80 4.62
CA ALA A 53 -13.24 -9.29 5.65
C ALA A 53 -13.95 -8.49 6.76
N LYS A 54 -15.25 -8.19 6.61
CA LYS A 54 -16.05 -7.45 7.59
C LYS A 54 -16.41 -8.21 8.87
N GLN A 55 -15.85 -9.38 9.14
CA GLN A 55 -16.26 -10.22 10.29
C GLN A 55 -15.17 -10.74 11.22
N THR A 56 -13.93 -10.27 11.12
CA THR A 56 -13.05 -10.41 12.28
C THR A 56 -12.39 -9.08 12.57
N PRO A 57 -12.69 -8.41 13.71
CA PRO A 57 -11.71 -7.49 14.24
C PRO A 57 -10.41 -8.29 14.33
N SER A 58 -9.36 -7.82 13.67
CA SER A 58 -8.01 -8.36 13.85
C SER A 58 -7.56 -7.97 15.26
N THR A 59 -8.17 -8.62 16.25
CA THR A 59 -7.60 -8.71 17.58
C THR A 59 -6.31 -9.46 17.33
N GLY A 60 -5.16 -8.91 17.71
CA GLY A 60 -3.84 -9.52 17.49
C GLY A 60 -3.67 -10.92 18.12
N ALA A 61 -4.73 -11.64 18.47
CA ALA A 61 -4.80 -13.02 18.91
C ALA A 61 -4.05 -14.00 17.98
N SER A 62 -4.05 -13.80 16.65
CA SER A 62 -3.23 -14.64 15.76
C SER A 62 -1.74 -14.41 15.97
N ILE A 63 -1.35 -13.16 16.25
CA ILE A 63 0.01 -12.76 16.60
C ILE A 63 0.35 -13.29 17.99
N LEU A 64 -0.52 -13.13 18.99
CA LEU A 64 -0.32 -13.64 20.35
C LEU A 64 -0.19 -15.17 20.38
N LYS A 65 -1.04 -15.89 19.64
CA LYS A 65 -0.92 -17.36 19.48
C LYS A 65 0.39 -17.76 18.80
N THR A 66 0.86 -16.93 17.87
CA THR A 66 2.15 -17.15 17.21
C THR A 66 3.30 -16.88 18.17
N LEU A 67 3.25 -15.81 18.96
CA LEU A 67 4.24 -15.48 19.98
C LEU A 67 4.29 -16.52 21.11
N GLU A 68 3.13 -17.00 21.58
CA GLU A 68 3.02 -18.07 22.56
C GLU A 68 3.64 -19.38 22.06
N ARG A 69 3.44 -19.71 20.76
CA ARG A 69 4.08 -20.88 20.12
C ARG A 69 5.60 -20.71 19.96
N ILE A 70 6.07 -19.49 19.74
CA ILE A 70 7.50 -19.20 19.59
C ILE A 70 8.20 -19.18 20.97
N GLY A 71 7.43 -19.07 22.07
CA GLY A 71 7.89 -19.29 23.44
C GLY A 71 8.69 -18.11 24.00
N THR A 72 9.87 -17.86 23.45
CA THR A 72 10.75 -16.74 23.79
C THR A 72 11.23 -16.11 22.49
N TRP A 73 10.69 -14.94 22.17
CA TRP A 73 11.39 -14.01 21.27
C TRP A 73 12.59 -13.48 22.05
N GLU A 74 13.68 -14.23 22.02
CA GLU A 74 14.98 -13.81 22.52
C GLU A 74 15.78 -13.42 21.28
N GLY A 75 15.62 -12.16 20.88
CA GLY A 75 16.27 -11.57 19.72
C GLY A 75 16.84 -10.22 20.13
N ASP A 76 17.93 -10.27 20.89
CA ASP A 76 18.92 -9.18 20.91
C ASP A 76 20.01 -9.52 19.88
N ASP A 77 19.58 -9.94 18.69
CA ASP A 77 20.41 -10.34 17.56
C ASP A 77 20.78 -9.15 16.67
N PHE A 78 20.56 -7.93 17.18
CA PHE A 78 20.90 -6.68 16.49
C PHE A 78 22.39 -6.62 16.15
N ASP A 79 23.25 -6.94 17.11
CA ASP A 79 24.70 -6.90 16.91
C ASP A 79 25.18 -7.97 15.91
N GLU A 80 24.60 -9.18 15.95
CA GLU A 80 24.90 -10.26 14.99
C GLU A 80 24.48 -9.86 13.56
N CYS A 81 23.26 -9.33 13.42
CA CYS A 81 22.77 -8.83 12.13
C CYS A 81 23.63 -7.67 11.60
N LEU A 82 24.06 -6.77 12.49
CA LEU A 82 24.89 -5.64 12.14
C LEU A 82 26.29 -6.09 11.69
N GLU A 83 26.90 -7.06 12.37
CA GLU A 83 28.20 -7.63 12.00
C GLU A 83 28.13 -8.35 10.64
N LEU A 84 27.05 -9.06 10.36
CA LEU A 84 26.81 -9.73 9.08
C LEU A 84 26.68 -8.72 7.94
N VAL A 85 26.03 -7.57 8.18
CA VAL A 85 25.97 -6.44 7.23
C VAL A 85 27.35 -5.82 7.02
N HIS A 86 28.13 -5.58 8.07
CA HIS A 86 29.49 -5.05 7.94
C HIS A 86 30.41 -5.98 7.14
N THR A 87 30.21 -7.29 7.28
CA THR A 87 31.02 -8.31 6.60
C THR A 87 30.60 -8.49 5.14
N SER A 88 29.30 -8.50 4.86
CA SER A 88 28.75 -8.72 3.51
C SER A 88 28.78 -7.47 2.62
N ARG A 89 28.77 -6.27 3.19
CA ARG A 89 28.91 -5.03 2.41
C ARG A 89 30.33 -4.93 1.85
N SER A 90 30.43 -4.55 0.58
CA SER A 90 31.71 -4.25 -0.06
C SER A 90 32.41 -3.12 0.69
N LYS A 91 33.63 -3.39 1.17
CA LYS A 91 34.49 -2.38 1.80
C LYS A 91 35.09 -1.51 0.69
N LEU A 92 34.41 -0.43 0.34
CA LEU A 92 34.99 0.63 -0.48
C LEU A 92 35.84 1.53 0.43
N TYR A 93 37.14 1.34 0.40
CA TYR A 93 38.09 2.30 0.97
C TYR A 93 38.23 3.45 -0.02
N VAL A 94 37.69 4.62 0.33
CA VAL A 94 38.03 5.86 -0.38
C VAL A 94 39.44 6.23 0.09
N THR A 95 40.44 6.00 -0.76
CA THR A 95 41.77 6.56 -0.57
C THR A 95 41.63 8.08 -0.69
N ILE A 96 41.66 8.77 0.44
CA ILE A 96 41.92 10.20 0.43
C ILE A 96 43.43 10.28 0.18
N ASP A 97 43.81 10.70 -1.03
CA ASP A 97 45.22 10.97 -1.34
C ASP A 97 45.68 12.12 -0.44
N GLU A 98 46.40 11.76 0.62
CA GLU A 98 47.31 12.67 1.29
C GLU A 98 48.52 12.83 0.35
N ASN A 99 48.53 13.87 -0.50
CA ASN A 99 49.73 14.59 -0.97
C ASN A 99 49.38 15.54 -2.13
N GLU A 100 49.13 16.82 -1.83
CA GLU A 100 49.47 17.91 -2.73
C GLU A 100 49.69 19.19 -1.92
N ALA A 101 50.96 19.41 -1.52
CA ALA A 101 51.63 20.71 -1.41
C ALA A 101 52.88 20.60 -0.49
N GLU A 102 53.90 19.89 -0.96
CA GLU A 102 55.26 20.45 -0.85
C GLU A 102 55.45 21.36 -2.09
N ASP A 103 56.19 22.45 -1.88
CA ASP A 103 56.72 23.40 -2.87
C ASP A 103 55.86 24.63 -3.24
N ALA A 104 56.03 25.72 -2.47
CA ALA A 104 56.43 27.02 -3.04
C ALA A 104 56.77 28.05 -1.93
N GLU A 105 58.06 28.42 -1.92
CA GLU A 105 58.72 29.63 -1.37
C GLU A 105 58.98 29.77 0.15
#